data_AF-A0A1B7NYE1-F1
#
_entry.id   AF-A0A1B7NYE1-F1
#
_cell.length_a   1.000
_cell.length_b   1.000
_cell.length_c   1.000
_cell.angle_alpha   90.00
_cell.angle_beta   90.00
_cell.angle_gamma   90.00
#
_symmetry.space_group_name_H-M   'P 1'
#
loop_
_entity.id
_entity.type
_entity.pdbx_description
1 polymer ?
#
loop_
_entity_poly.entity_id
_entity_poly.type
_entity_poly.pdbx_seq_one_letter_code
_entity_poly.pdbx_strand_id
1 'polypeptide(L)'
;MYLLTRSTKKGTRHAEFVAIEEVLQKHPRSIFRQTDLYVTVEPCIMCASALRQYQIRHVYFGCANERFGGTGGVLNLHSDPGIDPPYPLTGGLFRKEAIMLLRRFYIQENERAPNPKPKKDRELRDDFGEVEIAGMEFAKMLSFP
;
A
#
# COMPACT_ATOMS: atom_id res chain seq x y z
N MET A 1 -4.77 -0.99 9.64
CA MET A 1 -3.85 0.14 9.90
C MET A 1 -4.16 1.28 8.93
N TYR A 2 -4.01 2.55 9.34
CA TYR A 2 -4.56 3.69 8.59
C TYR A 2 -3.54 4.82 8.40
N LEU A 3 -3.73 5.61 7.35
CA LEU A 3 -2.94 6.79 7.01
C LEU A 3 -3.18 7.93 8.03
N LEU A 4 -2.13 8.50 8.61
CA LEU A 4 -2.22 9.56 9.65
C LEU A 4 -1.69 10.93 9.20
N THR A 5 -1.33 11.09 7.92
CA THR A 5 -0.71 12.32 7.38
C THR A 5 -1.43 13.61 7.76
N ARG A 6 -2.76 13.61 7.70
CA ARG A 6 -3.59 14.80 7.98
C ARG A 6 -3.64 15.17 9.46
N SER A 7 -3.78 14.20 10.36
CA SER A 7 -3.85 14.48 11.80
C SER A 7 -2.50 14.93 12.34
N THR A 8 -1.40 14.38 11.82
CA THR A 8 -0.06 14.71 12.28
C THR A 8 0.62 15.82 11.49
N LYS A 9 0.02 16.28 10.38
CA LYS A 9 0.63 17.24 9.43
C LYS A 9 2.03 16.82 8.95
N LYS A 10 2.25 15.51 8.80
CA LYS A 10 3.53 14.92 8.40
C LYS A 10 3.31 14.05 7.18
N GLY A 11 3.94 14.41 6.05
CA GLY A 11 3.81 13.69 4.79
C GLY A 11 4.33 12.24 4.84
N THR A 12 5.21 11.93 5.79
CA THR A 12 5.80 10.60 5.95
C THR A 12 4.93 9.61 6.74
N ARG A 13 3.84 10.04 7.38
CA ARG A 13 3.00 9.17 8.24
C ARG A 13 2.00 8.34 7.44
N HIS A 14 2.55 7.56 6.51
CA HIS A 14 1.87 6.49 5.80
C HIS A 14 1.62 5.30 6.72
N ALA A 15 0.65 4.46 6.35
CA ALA A 15 0.24 3.34 7.19
C ALA A 15 1.45 2.46 7.54
N GLU A 16 2.31 2.16 6.57
CA GLU A 16 3.51 1.34 6.73
C GLU A 16 4.49 1.92 7.76
N PHE A 17 4.68 3.24 7.78
CA PHE A 17 5.51 3.88 8.80
C PHE A 17 4.88 3.81 10.19
N VAL A 18 3.56 3.94 10.28
CA VAL A 18 2.83 3.77 11.54
C VAL A 18 2.99 2.34 12.05
N ALA A 19 2.91 1.30 11.20
CA ALA A 19 3.19 -0.09 11.59
C ALA A 19 4.58 -0.24 12.18
N ILE A 20 5.57 0.23 11.42
CA ILE A 20 6.97 0.06 11.78
C ILE A 20 7.22 0.69 13.15
N GLU A 21 6.70 1.89 13.37
CA GLU A 21 6.80 2.58 14.66
C GLU A 21 6.09 1.83 15.80
N GLU A 22 4.85 1.39 15.59
CA GLU A 22 4.09 0.63 16.59
C GLU A 22 4.76 -0.70 16.96
N VAL A 23 5.36 -1.38 15.99
CA VAL A 23 6.12 -2.63 16.21
C VAL A 23 7.42 -2.35 16.97
N LEU A 24 8.17 -1.31 16.58
CA LEU A 24 9.43 -0.94 17.22
C LEU A 24 9.27 -0.47 18.68
N GLN A 25 8.07 -0.02 19.07
CA GLN A 25 7.78 0.28 20.48
C GLN A 25 7.76 -0.97 21.37
N LYS A 26 7.56 -2.16 20.79
CA LYS A 26 7.35 -3.42 21.53
C LYS A 26 8.37 -4.51 21.21
N HIS A 27 9.03 -4.41 20.06
CA HIS A 27 9.91 -5.45 19.54
C HIS A 27 11.18 -4.85 18.94
N PRO A 28 12.31 -5.58 19.01
CA PRO A 28 13.53 -5.15 18.34
C PRO A 28 13.36 -5.17 16.82
N ARG A 29 14.14 -4.36 16.11
CA ARG A 29 14.14 -4.26 14.64
C ARG A 29 14.29 -5.62 13.92
N SER A 30 14.98 -6.59 14.52
CA SER A 30 15.16 -7.92 13.93
C SER A 30 13.84 -8.68 13.70
N ILE A 31 12.75 -8.31 14.38
CA ILE A 31 11.44 -8.95 14.22
C ILE A 31 10.93 -8.84 12.78
N PHE A 32 11.24 -7.77 12.05
CA PHE A 32 10.71 -7.54 10.71
C PHE A 32 11.11 -8.63 9.71
N ARG A 33 12.25 -9.29 9.92
CA ARG A 33 12.68 -10.45 9.13
C ARG A 33 11.75 -11.67 9.28
N GLN A 34 10.85 -11.64 10.26
CA GLN A 34 9.86 -12.67 10.55
C GLN A 34 8.42 -12.13 10.43
N THR A 35 8.24 -10.88 10.00
CA THR A 35 6.94 -10.21 9.94
C THR A 35 6.44 -10.10 8.51
N ASP A 36 5.18 -10.47 8.30
CA ASP A 36 4.47 -10.18 7.06
C ASP A 36 3.64 -8.91 7.20
N LEU A 37 3.68 -8.06 6.18
CA LEU A 37 2.87 -6.84 6.10
C LEU A 37 1.69 -7.06 5.17
N TYR A 38 0.48 -6.77 5.66
CA TYR A 38 -0.74 -6.70 4.86
C TYR A 38 -1.16 -5.23 4.73
N VAL A 39 -1.31 -4.74 3.50
CA VAL A 39 -1.69 -3.36 3.21
C VAL A 39 -2.76 -3.32 2.10
N THR A 40 -3.70 -2.39 2.16
CA THR A 40 -4.81 -2.38 1.17
C THR A 40 -4.34 -1.92 -0.21
N VAL A 41 -3.42 -0.97 -0.26
CA VAL A 41 -2.89 -0.36 -1.49
C VAL A 41 -1.40 -0.65 -1.58
N GLU A 42 -0.91 -0.89 -2.78
CA GLU A 42 0.52 -1.07 -3.07
C GLU A 42 1.38 0.02 -2.39
N PRO A 43 2.46 -0.37 -1.66
CA PRO A 43 3.34 0.57 -1.00
C PRO A 43 3.88 1.61 -1.98
N CYS A 44 3.88 2.88 -1.56
CA CYS A 44 4.50 3.92 -2.39
C CYS A 44 6.04 3.77 -2.39
N ILE A 45 6.72 4.47 -3.30
CA ILE A 45 8.20 4.51 -3.42
C ILE A 45 8.90 4.66 -2.05
N MET A 46 8.45 5.63 -1.24
CA MET A 46 9.01 5.88 0.10
C MET A 46 8.83 4.68 1.04
N CYS A 47 7.62 4.11 1.07
CA CYS A 47 7.31 2.98 1.95
C CYS A 47 8.01 1.70 1.49
N ALA A 48 8.06 1.45 0.18
CA ALA A 48 8.77 0.32 -0.41
C ALA A 48 10.27 0.33 -0.05
N SER A 49 10.91 1.50 -0.14
CA SER A 49 12.31 1.68 0.28
C SER A 49 12.50 1.48 1.79
N ALA A 50 11.57 1.94 2.62
CA ALA A 50 11.67 1.71 4.06
C ALA A 50 11.58 0.20 4.38
N LEU A 51 10.63 -0.51 3.78
CA LEU A 51 10.45 -1.95 3.99
C LEU A 51 11.68 -2.77 3.57
N ARG A 52 12.39 -2.35 2.52
CA ARG A 52 13.71 -2.88 2.13
C ARG A 52 14.74 -2.73 3.24
N GLN A 53 14.91 -1.51 3.75
CA GLN A 53 15.86 -1.21 4.83
C GLN A 53 15.53 -1.97 6.13
N TYR A 54 14.25 -2.16 6.44
CA TYR A 54 13.80 -2.93 7.60
C TYR A 54 13.82 -4.44 7.38
N GLN A 55 14.09 -4.91 6.15
CA GLN A 55 14.18 -6.33 5.79
C GLN A 55 12.92 -7.10 6.17
N ILE A 56 11.76 -6.56 5.76
CA ILE A 56 10.47 -7.22 5.96
C ILE A 56 10.46 -8.62 5.34
N ARG A 57 9.81 -9.60 5.98
CA ARG A 57 9.75 -10.98 5.47
C ARG A 57 8.96 -11.07 4.17
N HIS A 58 7.79 -10.44 4.12
CA HIS A 58 6.89 -10.50 2.97
C HIS A 58 5.92 -9.31 2.99
N VAL A 59 5.54 -8.81 1.82
CA VAL A 59 4.47 -7.80 1.68
C VAL A 59 3.31 -8.35 0.85
N TYR A 60 2.10 -8.14 1.36
CA TYR A 60 0.83 -8.55 0.78
C TYR A 60 -0.01 -7.30 0.55
N PHE A 61 -0.50 -7.07 -0.67
CA PHE A 61 -1.32 -5.89 -0.97
C PHE A 61 -2.57 -6.18 -1.81
N GLY A 62 -3.56 -5.29 -1.70
CA GLY A 62 -4.84 -5.44 -2.39
C GLY A 62 -4.87 -4.89 -3.81
N CYS A 63 -4.75 -3.57 -3.97
CA CYS A 63 -4.77 -2.93 -5.28
C CYS A 63 -3.50 -2.15 -5.60
N ALA A 64 -3.20 -2.00 -6.89
CA ALA A 64 -2.03 -1.27 -7.37
C ALA A 64 -2.12 0.24 -7.06
N ASN A 65 -0.96 0.89 -6.96
CA ASN A 65 -0.83 2.32 -6.75
C ASN A 65 -0.31 2.98 -8.03
N GLU A 66 -1.24 3.34 -8.91
CA GLU A 66 -0.94 3.85 -10.26
C GLU A 66 -0.10 5.14 -10.28
N ARG A 67 -0.13 5.93 -9.20
CA ARG A 67 0.54 7.24 -9.17
C ARG A 67 1.89 7.21 -8.49
N PHE A 68 2.05 6.37 -7.47
CA PHE A 68 3.23 6.41 -6.60
C PHE A 68 3.75 5.03 -6.21
N GLY A 69 3.27 3.96 -6.86
CA GLY A 69 3.62 2.57 -6.54
C GLY A 69 5.12 2.30 -6.63
N GLY A 70 5.70 1.82 -5.53
CA GLY A 70 7.13 1.54 -5.42
C GLY A 70 7.50 0.08 -5.65
N THR A 71 6.52 -0.78 -5.95
CA THR A 71 6.71 -2.23 -5.98
C THR A 71 6.15 -2.90 -7.24
N GLY A 72 5.95 -2.13 -8.32
CA GLY A 72 5.26 -2.60 -9.53
C GLY A 72 4.61 -1.46 -10.31
N GLY A 73 3.96 -0.53 -9.60
CA GLY A 73 3.12 0.51 -10.22
C GLY A 73 3.91 1.57 -10.99
N VAL A 74 4.95 2.14 -10.37
CA VAL A 74 5.82 3.16 -10.99
C VAL A 74 7.27 2.72 -10.99
N LEU A 75 7.74 2.20 -9.86
CA LEU A 75 9.10 1.64 -9.70
C LEU A 75 9.03 0.23 -9.10
N ASN A 76 10.13 -0.50 -9.21
CA ASN A 76 10.28 -1.88 -8.70
C ASN A 76 11.33 -1.97 -7.59
N LEU A 77 11.21 -1.14 -6.54
CA LEU A 77 12.22 -1.07 -5.47
C LEU A 77 12.29 -2.35 -4.63
N HIS A 78 11.21 -3.12 -4.54
CA HIS A 78 11.20 -4.37 -3.79
C HIS A 78 12.18 -5.43 -4.32
N SER A 79 12.52 -5.37 -5.62
CA SER A 79 13.36 -6.34 -6.33
C SER A 79 14.61 -5.73 -7.00
N ASP A 80 14.83 -4.41 -6.88
CA ASP A 80 15.99 -3.73 -7.46
C ASP A 80 17.30 -4.31 -6.89
N PRO A 81 18.23 -4.83 -7.69
CA PRO A 81 19.48 -5.39 -7.19
C PRO A 81 20.50 -4.33 -6.71
N GLY A 82 20.29 -3.04 -7.02
CA GLY A 82 21.21 -1.95 -6.71
C GLY A 82 21.06 -1.34 -5.31
N ILE A 83 20.07 -1.79 -4.52
CA ILE A 83 19.81 -1.27 -3.15
C ILE A 83 19.85 -2.41 -2.11
N ASP A 84 19.24 -2.26 -0.93
CA ASP A 84 19.24 -3.24 0.20
C ASP A 84 18.82 -4.69 -0.18
N PRO A 85 18.75 -5.71 0.67
CA PRO A 85 18.23 -7.02 0.23
C PRO A 85 16.74 -6.99 -0.20
N PRO A 86 16.33 -7.77 -1.23
CA PRO A 86 14.94 -7.81 -1.70
C PRO A 86 13.99 -8.52 -0.74
N TYR A 87 12.70 -8.26 -0.93
CA TYR A 87 11.62 -8.96 -0.23
C TYR A 87 10.55 -9.49 -1.21
N PRO A 88 9.95 -10.65 -0.92
CA PRO A 88 8.81 -11.17 -1.67
C PRO A 88 7.56 -10.30 -1.55
N LEU A 89 6.79 -10.26 -2.62
CA LEU A 89 5.61 -9.43 -2.77
C LEU A 89 4.46 -10.22 -3.40
N THR A 90 3.25 -10.06 -2.89
CA THR A 90 2.04 -10.66 -3.45
C THR A 90 0.92 -9.63 -3.49
N GLY A 91 0.41 -9.36 -4.69
CA GLY A 91 -0.69 -8.43 -4.93
C GLY A 91 -2.03 -9.12 -5.18
N GLY A 92 -3.11 -8.35 -5.13
CA GLY A 92 -4.45 -8.80 -5.53
C GLY A 92 -5.38 -9.24 -4.38
N LEU A 93 -4.91 -9.23 -3.13
CA LEU A 93 -5.71 -9.67 -1.99
C LEU A 93 -6.85 -8.70 -1.67
N PHE A 94 -8.09 -9.13 -1.82
CA PHE A 94 -9.26 -8.24 -1.68
C PHE A 94 -9.14 -6.99 -2.58
N ARG A 95 -8.64 -7.17 -3.81
CA ARG A 95 -8.39 -6.08 -4.78
C ARG A 95 -9.63 -5.20 -4.99
N LYS A 96 -10.80 -5.82 -5.17
CA LYS A 96 -12.05 -5.10 -5.46
C LYS A 96 -12.44 -4.21 -4.29
N GLU A 97 -12.34 -4.75 -3.08
CA GLU A 97 -12.63 -4.07 -1.82
C GLU A 97 -11.66 -2.89 -1.61
N ALA A 98 -10.36 -3.10 -1.86
CA ALA A 98 -9.35 -2.06 -1.76
C ALA A 98 -9.58 -0.92 -2.77
N ILE A 99 -9.93 -1.23 -4.01
CA ILE A 99 -10.31 -0.23 -5.03
C ILE A 99 -11.55 0.54 -4.59
N MET A 100 -12.58 -0.16 -4.08
CA MET A 100 -13.81 0.49 -3.63
C MET A 100 -13.58 1.43 -2.46
N LEU A 101 -12.69 1.09 -1.52
CA LEU A 101 -12.29 1.98 -0.44
C LEU A 101 -11.65 3.28 -0.97
N LEU A 102 -10.74 3.17 -1.95
CA LEU A 102 -10.13 4.34 -2.59
C LEU A 102 -11.13 5.18 -3.38
N ARG A 103 -11.99 4.56 -4.20
CA ARG A 103 -13.03 5.26 -4.97
C ARG A 103 -13.96 6.03 -4.03
N ARG A 104 -14.43 5.39 -2.94
CA ARG A 104 -15.23 6.02 -1.87
C ARG A 104 -14.52 7.22 -1.23
N PHE A 105 -13.22 7.11 -0.95
CA PHE A 105 -12.45 8.24 -0.41
C PHE A 105 -12.39 9.43 -1.39
N TYR A 106 -12.23 9.20 -2.69
CA TYR A 106 -12.09 10.29 -3.67
C TYR A 106 -13.38 10.96 -4.09
N ILE A 107 -14.53 10.29 -3.96
CA ILE A 107 -15.84 10.92 -4.20
C ILE A 107 -16.28 11.81 -3.04
N GLN A 108 -15.79 11.56 -1.82
CA GLN A 108 -16.10 12.39 -0.66
C GLN A 108 -15.65 13.84 -0.89
N GLU A 109 -16.50 14.77 -0.45
CA GLU A 109 -16.18 16.19 -0.46
C GLU A 109 -15.18 16.49 0.66
N ASN A 110 -14.18 17.32 0.35
CA ASN A 110 -13.29 17.82 1.38
C ASN A 110 -13.94 19.06 2.01
N GLU A 111 -14.74 18.86 3.04
CA GLU A 111 -15.40 19.93 3.80
C GLU A 111 -14.40 20.95 4.39
N ARG A 112 -13.12 20.58 4.51
CA ARG A 112 -12.06 21.47 5.01
C ARG A 112 -11.33 22.24 3.90
N ALA A 113 -11.78 22.13 2.64
CA ALA A 113 -11.23 22.93 1.56
C ALA A 113 -11.66 24.42 1.74
N PRO A 114 -10.78 25.40 1.49
CA PRO A 114 -11.13 26.83 1.61
C PRO A 114 -12.30 27.23 0.69
N ASN A 115 -12.44 26.55 -0.44
CA ASN A 115 -13.59 26.68 -1.34
C ASN A 115 -13.99 25.27 -1.80
N PRO A 116 -14.95 24.61 -1.11
CA PRO A 116 -15.40 23.28 -1.46
C PRO A 116 -16.04 23.29 -2.85
N LYS A 117 -15.39 22.63 -3.81
CA LYS A 117 -15.98 22.44 -5.14
C LYS A 117 -16.85 21.18 -5.11
N PRO A 118 -18.16 21.28 -5.40
CA PRO A 118 -19.03 20.12 -5.39
C PRO A 118 -18.59 19.13 -6.48
N LYS A 119 -18.41 17.87 -6.10
CA LYS A 119 -17.97 16.79 -7.01
C LYS A 119 -19.18 16.07 -7.64
N LYS A 120 -20.15 16.84 -8.14
CA LYS A 120 -21.46 16.32 -8.61
C LYS A 120 -21.39 15.28 -9.73
N ASP A 121 -20.28 15.23 -10.47
CA ASP A 121 -20.13 14.42 -11.68
C ASP A 121 -19.28 13.14 -11.47
N ARG A 122 -18.94 12.80 -10.23
CA ARG A 122 -18.12 11.61 -9.93
C ARG A 122 -19.00 10.45 -9.45
N GLU A 123 -19.48 9.65 -10.39
CA GLU A 123 -20.14 8.40 -10.08
C GLU A 123 -19.13 7.34 -9.59
N LEU A 124 -19.54 6.56 -8.60
CA LEU A 124 -18.79 5.36 -8.20
C LEU A 124 -18.95 4.32 -9.30
N ARG A 125 -17.94 4.19 -10.15
CA ARG A 125 -17.87 3.06 -11.06
C ARG A 125 -17.56 1.80 -10.25
N ASP A 126 -18.21 0.69 -10.58
CA ASP A 126 -18.03 -0.64 -10.01
C ASP A 126 -17.44 -1.62 -11.04
N ASP A 127 -16.98 -1.10 -12.18
CA ASP A 127 -16.19 -1.84 -13.14
C ASP A 127 -14.78 -2.09 -12.58
N PHE A 128 -14.44 -3.36 -12.46
CA PHE A 128 -13.10 -3.81 -12.11
C PHE A 128 -12.53 -4.48 -13.36
N GLY A 129 -11.94 -3.68 -14.26
CA GLY A 129 -11.24 -4.24 -15.42
C GLY A 129 -10.25 -5.34 -15.01
N GLU A 130 -10.01 -6.28 -15.91
CA GLU A 130 -8.95 -7.28 -15.81
C GLU A 130 -7.61 -6.55 -15.93
N VAL A 131 -7.04 -6.11 -14.81
CA VAL A 131 -5.69 -5.57 -14.80
C VAL A 131 -4.77 -6.72 -14.44
N GLU A 132 -4.22 -7.36 -15.47
CA GLU A 132 -2.98 -8.12 -15.34
C GLU A 132 -1.90 -7.15 -14.87
N ILE A 133 -1.50 -7.27 -13.61
CA ILE A 133 -0.31 -6.56 -13.12
C ILE A 133 0.87 -7.31 -13.73
N ALA A 134 1.52 -6.68 -14.72
CA ALA A 134 2.63 -7.25 -15.48
C ALA A 134 3.64 -7.96 -14.56
N GLY A 135 3.72 -9.29 -14.69
CA GLY A 135 4.74 -10.11 -14.03
C GLY A 135 4.40 -10.62 -12.62
N MET A 136 3.22 -10.35 -12.07
CA MET A 136 2.78 -11.02 -10.83
C MET A 136 1.99 -12.27 -11.22
N GLU A 137 2.60 -13.46 -11.10
CA GLU A 137 1.80 -14.67 -10.94
C GLU A 137 0.86 -14.40 -9.78
N PHE A 138 -0.44 -14.33 -10.05
CA PHE A 138 -1.48 -14.32 -9.03
C PHE A 138 -1.33 -15.64 -8.27
N ALA A 139 -0.45 -15.64 -7.27
CA ALA A 139 0.00 -16.83 -6.59
C ALA A 139 -1.23 -17.54 -6.05
N LYS A 140 -1.38 -18.79 -6.52
CA LYS A 140 -2.26 -19.84 -6.01
C LYS A 140 -2.75 -19.49 -4.63
N MET A 141 -4.06 -19.20 -4.57
CA MET A 141 -4.89 -19.13 -3.38
C MET A 141 -4.31 -20.06 -2.31
N LEU A 142 -3.60 -19.48 -1.35
CA LEU A 142 -3.08 -20.23 -0.21
C LEU A 142 -4.32 -20.75 0.51
N SER A 143 -4.58 -22.04 0.35
CA SER A 143 -5.27 -22.86 1.34
C SER A 143 -4.57 -22.62 2.66
N PHE A 144 -5.11 -21.71 3.47
CA PHE A 144 -4.75 -21.59 4.87
C PHE A 144 -4.95 -22.99 5.50
N PRO A 145 -4.00 -23.49 6.31
CA PRO A 145 -4.25 -24.69 7.11
C PRO A 145 -5.43 -24.50 8.07
#